data_AF-A0A9D1M9A8-F1
#
_entry.id   AF-A0A9D1M9A8-F1
#
_cell.length_a   1.000
_cell.length_b   1.000
_cell.length_c   1.000
_cell.angle_alpha   90.00
_cell.angle_beta   90.00
_cell.angle_gamma   90.00
#
_symmetry.space_group_name_H-M   'P 1'
#
loop_
_entity.id
_entity.type
_entity.pdbx_description
1 polymer ?
#
loop_
_entity_poly.entity_id
_entity_poly.type
_entity_poly.pdbx_seq_one_letter_code
_entity_poly.pdbx_strand_id
1 'polypeptide(L)'
;MNEILEALKRQRELVDRARAENRDMTPDEIREFNAAQSVIDEFERQECEDTGKKKRKTAAKKPASGDEEDNEDEEEEKDPEKRSMDNTRAQAVKIINICRHFGVDPTSYIERGLTPQQVSAEIVNEQMRTAPPLNTGIYITEDHRDKLHRAMVDGLLLRGGSSIENPAEGSNNYRGTSLREMAIECMSNENSSVDYRHMDTERFLSALQRDFYNPESFFPAIMDEVVKKSYVEGLKKANVSFDKFVRFGSLPNFKKTTNHEYIMSLGGRLERVPENGELKAYVPQDVAMPERQLDTFGRQFTMSRKAFIDDDIGLLTTMPRRYAAMSMRTQNEAVYDILLNNNKIFDGKTLFSAARKNTLTTGTDITLEAIQKMILMIGLQKDAAGNQLALVPDLFIVPLGLGVKVNTILRSQTINTTDNTQAANPYYGANFTVVEDVTLNGMVEEGSAIPWFMGVNREFMQVDYLNGQREATIRRSEKPGTLGFIWDVYFDFGVSMLHPEAICRNPGVKITVE
;
A
#
# COMPACT_ATOMS: atom_id res chain seq x y z
N MET A 1 3.72 14.29 49.85
CA MET A 1 3.20 13.75 51.14
C MET A 1 3.16 14.81 52.24
N ASN A 2 4.28 15.41 52.70
CA ASN A 2 4.21 16.44 53.76
C ASN A 2 3.46 17.71 53.36
N GLU A 3 3.63 18.19 52.12
CA GLU A 3 2.99 19.41 51.62
C GLU A 3 1.46 19.26 51.43
N ILE A 4 0.98 18.06 51.08
CA ILE A 4 -0.46 17.76 50.95
C ILE A 4 -1.14 17.76 52.32
N LEU A 5 -0.49 17.16 53.32
CA LEU A 5 -0.99 17.11 54.68
C LEU A 5 -1.12 18.53 55.27
N GLU A 6 -0.19 19.42 54.91
CA GLU A 6 -0.24 20.84 55.26
C GLU A 6 -1.35 21.59 54.51
N ALA A 7 -1.51 21.35 53.20
CA ALA A 7 -2.59 21.94 52.40
C ALA A 7 -4.00 21.52 52.87
N LEU A 8 -4.20 20.23 53.16
CA LEU A 8 -5.46 19.69 53.71
C LEU A 8 -5.76 20.24 55.10
N LYS A 9 -4.74 20.35 55.96
CA LYS A 9 -4.90 20.95 57.28
C LYS A 9 -5.29 22.42 57.18
N ARG A 10 -4.67 23.15 56.25
CA ARG A 10 -4.98 24.57 56.00
C ARG A 10 -6.40 24.78 55.48
N GLN A 11 -6.90 23.92 54.58
CA GLN A 11 -8.29 23.96 54.13
C GLN A 11 -9.27 23.72 55.27
N ARG A 12 -9.02 22.73 56.13
CA ARG A 12 -9.86 22.44 57.29
C ARG A 12 -9.89 23.62 58.26
N GLU A 13 -8.74 24.23 58.56
CA GLU A 13 -8.66 25.41 59.43
C GLU A 13 -9.45 26.62 58.89
N LEU A 14 -9.47 26.84 57.56
CA LEU A 14 -10.22 27.93 56.93
C LEU A 14 -11.73 27.67 56.98
N VAL A 15 -12.16 26.44 56.70
CA VAL A 15 -13.58 26.05 56.76
C VAL A 15 -14.08 26.04 58.20
N ASP A 16 -13.28 25.56 59.14
CA ASP A 16 -13.62 25.52 60.56
C ASP A 16 -13.72 26.93 61.16
N ARG A 17 -12.87 27.87 60.71
CA ARG A 17 -12.96 29.28 61.12
C ARG A 17 -14.23 29.95 60.60
N ALA A 18 -14.55 29.76 59.32
CA ALA A 18 -15.79 30.28 58.73
C ALA A 18 -17.05 29.69 59.42
N ARG A 19 -17.00 28.39 59.76
CA ARG A 19 -18.07 27.70 60.48
C ARG A 19 -18.21 28.15 61.93
N ALA A 20 -17.11 28.38 62.63
CA ALA A 20 -17.12 28.87 64.01
C ALA A 20 -17.71 30.29 64.13
N GLU A 21 -17.54 31.11 63.09
CA GLU A 21 -18.06 32.48 63.02
C GLU A 21 -19.47 32.57 62.38
N ASN A 22 -20.08 31.45 61.99
CA ASN A 22 -21.37 31.38 61.27
C ASN A 22 -21.44 32.37 60.09
N ARG A 23 -20.35 32.44 59.31
CA ARG A 23 -20.17 33.40 58.21
C ARG A 23 -19.68 32.68 56.96
N ASP A 24 -20.08 33.16 55.78
CA ASP A 24 -19.49 32.74 54.51
C ASP A 24 -18.03 33.19 54.39
N MET A 25 -17.18 32.33 53.79
CA MET A 25 -15.75 32.58 53.61
C MET A 25 -15.51 33.92 52.90
N THR A 26 -14.55 34.68 53.41
CA THR A 26 -14.17 35.95 52.79
C THR A 26 -13.48 35.75 51.44
N PRO A 27 -13.49 36.74 50.53
CA PRO A 27 -12.85 36.61 49.22
C PRO A 27 -11.35 36.25 49.28
N ASP A 28 -10.67 36.65 50.35
CA ASP A 28 -9.26 36.31 50.57
C ASP A 28 -9.09 34.87 51.09
N GLU A 29 -9.99 34.39 51.96
CA GLU A 29 -10.02 32.99 52.42
C GLU A 29 -10.39 32.02 51.29
N ILE A 30 -11.26 32.43 50.36
CA ILE A 30 -11.58 31.66 49.15
C ILE A 30 -10.35 31.52 48.25
N ARG A 31 -9.52 32.57 48.13
CA ARG A 31 -8.26 32.49 47.37
C ARG A 31 -7.26 31.56 48.02
N GLU A 32 -7.11 31.62 49.34
CA GLU A 32 -6.24 30.69 50.09
C GLU A 32 -6.73 29.24 49.96
N PHE A 33 -8.04 29.03 50.03
CA PHE A 33 -8.65 27.70 49.85
C PHE A 33 -8.41 27.13 48.44
N ASN A 34 -8.60 27.94 47.41
CA ASN A 34 -8.37 27.53 46.01
C ASN A 34 -6.88 27.29 45.71
N ALA A 35 -5.98 28.08 46.31
CA ALA A 35 -4.54 27.84 46.20
C ALA A 35 -4.15 26.50 46.84
N ALA A 36 -4.67 26.19 48.03
CA ALA A 36 -4.46 24.88 48.66
C ALA A 36 -5.05 23.72 47.83
N GLN A 37 -6.20 23.92 47.19
CA GLN A 37 -6.80 22.93 46.30
C GLN A 37 -5.93 22.65 45.06
N SER A 38 -5.34 23.68 44.46
CA SER A 38 -4.46 23.49 43.29
C SER A 38 -3.23 22.65 43.59
N VAL A 39 -2.68 22.74 44.81
CA VAL A 39 -1.54 21.93 45.25
C VAL A 39 -1.93 20.45 45.42
N ILE A 40 -3.16 20.18 45.87
CA ILE A 40 -3.70 18.83 46.00
C ILE A 40 -3.93 18.23 44.60
N ASP A 41 -4.60 18.96 43.72
CA ASP A 41 -4.92 18.51 42.35
C ASP A 41 -3.65 18.26 41.52
N GLU A 42 -2.60 19.05 41.71
CA GLU A 42 -1.31 18.88 41.02
C GLU A 42 -0.58 17.61 41.51
N PHE A 43 -0.69 17.29 42.79
CA PHE A 43 -0.13 16.05 43.34
C PHE A 43 -0.89 14.80 42.86
N GLU A 44 -2.22 14.86 42.79
CA GLU A 44 -3.05 13.76 42.25
C GLU A 44 -2.73 13.47 40.77
N ARG A 45 -2.42 14.51 39.98
CA ARG A 45 -1.97 14.35 38.59
C ARG A 45 -0.60 13.66 38.51
N GLN A 46 0.34 14.00 39.38
CA GLN A 46 1.66 13.37 39.42
C GLN A 46 1.58 11.89 39.82
N GLU A 47 0.69 11.51 40.75
CA GLU A 47 0.45 10.09 41.07
C GLU A 47 -0.19 9.32 39.91
N CYS A 48 -1.05 9.94 39.11
CA CYS A 48 -1.64 9.33 37.90
C CYS A 48 -0.58 9.10 36.80
N GLU A 49 0.42 9.97 36.66
CA GLU A 49 1.51 9.80 35.69
C GLU A 49 2.51 8.71 36.10
N ASP A 50 2.84 8.60 37.40
CA ASP A 50 3.76 7.58 37.91
C ASP A 50 3.13 6.17 37.98
N THR A 51 1.80 6.08 38.14
CA THR A 51 1.06 4.81 38.06
C THR A 51 0.81 4.34 36.62
N GLY A 52 0.92 5.22 35.62
CA GLY A 52 0.81 4.91 34.19
C GLY A 52 1.99 4.10 33.63
N LYS A 53 3.20 4.24 34.19
CA LYS A 53 4.41 3.49 33.72
C LYS A 53 4.55 2.07 34.30
N LYS A 54 3.77 1.70 35.32
CA LYS A 54 3.80 0.35 35.93
C LYS A 54 2.67 -0.59 35.48
N LYS A 55 1.68 -0.11 34.71
CA LYS A 55 0.57 -0.92 34.17
C LYS A 55 0.83 -1.39 32.73
N ARG A 56 1.93 -2.12 32.52
CA ARG A 56 2.11 -2.96 31.31
C ARG A 56 2.61 -4.36 31.69
N LYS A 57 1.98 -4.94 32.71
CA LYS A 57 1.96 -6.36 33.07
C LYS A 57 0.76 -6.54 34.01
N THR A 58 0.09 -7.69 33.89
CA THR A 58 -1.07 -8.16 34.69
C THR A 58 -2.37 -7.38 34.51
N ALA A 59 -3.07 -7.69 33.40
CA ALA A 59 -4.52 -7.63 33.33
C ALA A 59 -5.10 -8.94 33.90
N ALA A 60 -5.78 -8.84 35.04
CA ALA A 60 -6.87 -9.75 35.44
C ALA A 60 -7.43 -9.28 36.78
N LYS A 61 -8.77 -9.39 36.89
CA LYS A 61 -9.59 -9.38 38.11
C LYS A 61 -10.21 -8.03 38.51
N LYS A 62 -11.51 -7.94 38.16
CA LYS A 62 -12.53 -7.03 38.72
C LYS A 62 -12.61 -7.18 40.25
N PRO A 63 -12.76 -6.09 41.03
CA PRO A 63 -13.48 -6.08 42.30
C PRO A 63 -14.97 -5.78 42.01
N ALA A 64 -15.94 -6.54 42.53
CA ALA A 64 -16.41 -6.56 43.92
C ALA A 64 -17.03 -5.21 44.30
N SER A 65 -18.37 -5.19 44.23
CA SER A 65 -19.29 -4.18 44.73
C SER A 65 -19.05 -3.93 46.22
N GLY A 66 -18.88 -2.66 46.58
CA GLY A 66 -19.06 -2.18 47.94
C GLY A 66 -20.49 -1.69 48.07
N ASP A 67 -21.23 -2.35 48.96
CA ASP A 67 -22.54 -1.92 49.43
C ASP A 67 -22.36 -0.73 50.37
N GLU A 68 -22.98 0.41 50.04
CA GLU A 68 -23.30 1.46 51.01
C GLU A 68 -24.78 1.30 51.36
N GLU A 69 -25.02 0.85 52.59
CA GLU A 69 -26.33 0.70 53.21
C GLU A 69 -26.90 2.10 53.53
N ASP A 70 -27.95 2.48 52.80
CA ASP A 70 -28.83 3.58 53.17
C ASP A 70 -29.76 3.17 54.33
N ASN A 71 -29.69 3.96 55.39
CA ASN A 71 -30.60 4.15 56.52
C ASN A 71 -31.86 3.27 56.60
N GLU A 72 -31.91 2.45 57.65
CA GLU A 72 -33.14 1.81 58.13
C GLU A 72 -34.05 2.83 58.82
N ASP A 73 -35.27 2.92 58.30
CA ASP A 73 -36.44 3.57 58.89
C ASP A 73 -36.83 2.93 60.23
N GLU A 74 -37.37 3.77 61.10
CA GLU A 74 -38.01 3.42 62.38
C GLU A 74 -39.15 2.42 62.18
N GLU A 75 -39.07 1.22 62.79
CA GLU A 75 -40.22 0.32 62.92
C GLU A 75 -40.67 0.15 64.37
N GLU A 76 -41.89 0.65 64.62
CA GLU A 76 -42.73 0.41 65.78
C GLU A 76 -43.00 -1.08 66.02
N GLU A 77 -43.01 -1.48 67.30
CA GLU A 77 -43.39 -2.80 67.80
C GLU A 77 -44.79 -3.23 67.30
N LYS A 78 -44.86 -4.32 66.50
CA LYS A 78 -46.09 -5.09 66.27
C LYS A 78 -45.84 -6.59 66.34
N ASP A 79 -46.77 -7.29 67.00
CA ASP A 79 -46.80 -8.72 67.34
C ASP A 79 -46.14 -9.69 66.33
N PRO A 80 -45.32 -10.67 66.79
CA PRO A 80 -44.58 -11.60 65.93
C PRO A 80 -45.47 -12.57 65.12
N GLU A 81 -46.72 -12.79 65.52
CA GLU A 81 -47.64 -13.71 64.82
C GLU A 81 -48.37 -13.06 63.62
N LYS A 82 -48.50 -11.73 63.59
CA LYS A 82 -49.08 -11.01 62.43
C LYS A 82 -48.06 -10.83 61.30
N ARG A 83 -46.77 -10.64 61.64
CA ARG A 83 -45.66 -10.56 60.67
C ARG A 83 -45.51 -11.84 59.82
N SER A 84 -45.78 -13.03 60.35
CA SER A 84 -45.67 -14.29 59.58
C SER A 84 -46.83 -14.50 58.60
N MET A 85 -48.05 -14.10 58.98
CA MET A 85 -49.25 -14.16 58.13
C MET A 85 -49.23 -13.11 57.02
N ASP A 86 -48.72 -11.91 57.29
CA ASP A 86 -48.61 -10.86 56.28
C ASP A 86 -47.45 -11.11 55.31
N ASN A 87 -46.34 -11.70 55.79
CA ASN A 87 -45.23 -12.13 54.92
C ASN A 87 -45.63 -13.28 53.97
N THR A 88 -46.42 -14.25 54.43
CA THR A 88 -46.90 -15.35 53.57
C THR A 88 -47.89 -14.84 52.50
N ARG A 89 -48.75 -13.89 52.85
CA ARG A 89 -49.64 -13.21 51.87
C ARG A 89 -48.84 -12.37 50.86
N ALA A 90 -47.84 -11.62 51.31
CA ALA A 90 -46.99 -10.83 50.43
C ALA A 90 -46.17 -11.70 49.46
N GLN A 91 -45.71 -12.87 49.92
CA GLN A 91 -45.04 -13.85 49.06
C GLN A 91 -45.98 -14.45 48.01
N ALA A 92 -47.21 -14.81 48.40
CA ALA A 92 -48.21 -15.33 47.47
C ALA A 92 -48.56 -14.30 46.37
N VAL A 93 -48.70 -13.03 46.71
CA VAL A 93 -48.96 -11.94 45.73
C VAL A 93 -47.79 -11.78 44.76
N LYS A 94 -46.54 -11.86 45.23
CA LYS A 94 -45.35 -11.80 44.37
C LYS A 94 -45.29 -12.99 43.40
N ILE A 95 -45.60 -14.19 43.86
CA ILE A 95 -45.66 -15.40 43.02
C ILE A 95 -46.73 -15.24 41.93
N ILE A 96 -47.94 -14.78 42.28
CA ILE A 96 -49.03 -14.56 41.32
C ILE A 96 -48.63 -13.54 40.24
N ASN A 97 -47.95 -12.45 40.62
CA ASN A 97 -47.50 -11.43 39.66
C ASN A 97 -46.44 -11.97 38.69
N ILE A 98 -45.48 -12.77 39.18
CA ILE A 98 -44.45 -13.39 38.34
C ILE A 98 -45.11 -14.38 37.37
N CYS A 99 -45.94 -15.30 37.88
CA CYS A 99 -46.66 -16.27 37.07
C CYS A 99 -47.56 -15.59 36.01
N ARG A 100 -48.22 -14.48 36.33
CA ARG A 100 -49.02 -13.70 35.37
C ARG A 100 -48.16 -13.06 34.28
N HIS A 101 -46.96 -12.57 34.59
CA HIS A 101 -46.08 -11.94 33.60
C HIS A 101 -45.60 -12.95 32.55
N PHE A 102 -45.38 -14.20 32.96
CA PHE A 102 -44.91 -15.28 32.09
C PHE A 102 -46.04 -16.18 31.54
N GLY A 103 -47.30 -15.94 31.92
CA GLY A 103 -48.47 -16.68 31.43
C GLY A 103 -48.61 -18.11 31.96
N VAL A 104 -48.05 -18.40 33.14
CA VAL A 104 -48.03 -19.73 33.78
C VAL A 104 -49.05 -19.79 34.93
N ASP A 105 -49.69 -20.95 35.16
CA ASP A 105 -50.72 -21.10 36.22
C ASP A 105 -50.11 -21.05 37.65
N PRO A 106 -50.52 -20.09 38.50
CA PRO A 106 -49.95 -19.93 39.85
C PRO A 106 -50.30 -21.04 40.85
N THR A 107 -51.38 -21.80 40.63
CA THR A 107 -51.93 -22.75 41.62
C THR A 107 -50.91 -23.81 42.04
N SER A 108 -50.21 -24.39 41.06
CA SER A 108 -49.27 -25.49 41.31
C SER A 108 -48.00 -25.08 42.08
N TYR A 109 -47.62 -23.80 42.04
CA TYR A 109 -46.44 -23.29 42.76
C TYR A 109 -46.78 -22.88 44.20
N ILE A 110 -48.00 -22.41 44.42
CA ILE A 110 -48.51 -22.04 45.75
C ILE A 110 -48.73 -23.30 46.60
N GLU A 111 -49.27 -24.38 46.03
CA GLU A 111 -49.45 -25.66 46.73
C GLU A 111 -48.12 -26.32 47.14
N ARG A 112 -47.06 -26.10 46.35
CA ARG A 112 -45.71 -26.63 46.61
C ARG A 112 -44.91 -25.82 47.65
N GLY A 113 -45.42 -24.68 48.11
CA GLY A 113 -44.79 -23.85 49.14
C GLY A 113 -43.41 -23.28 48.75
N LEU A 114 -43.16 -23.11 47.45
CA LEU A 114 -41.87 -22.65 46.92
C LEU A 114 -41.67 -21.16 47.19
N THR A 115 -40.41 -20.74 47.38
CA THR A 115 -40.10 -19.31 47.55
C THR A 115 -40.20 -18.57 46.21
N PRO A 116 -40.48 -17.25 46.20
CA PRO A 116 -40.61 -16.46 44.97
C PRO A 116 -39.39 -16.53 44.04
N GLN A 117 -38.20 -16.73 44.61
CA GLN A 117 -36.94 -16.86 43.86
C GLN A 117 -36.85 -18.21 43.15
N GLN A 118 -37.31 -19.29 43.79
CA GLN A 118 -37.33 -20.63 43.20
C GLN A 118 -38.33 -20.72 42.04
N VAL A 119 -39.51 -20.12 42.18
CA VAL A 119 -40.52 -20.06 41.10
C VAL A 119 -39.98 -19.32 39.88
N SER A 120 -39.31 -18.18 40.09
CA SER A 120 -38.67 -17.42 39.00
C SER A 120 -37.62 -18.26 38.26
N ALA A 121 -36.78 -18.98 38.99
CA ALA A 121 -35.74 -19.81 38.40
C ALA A 121 -36.31 -21.00 37.60
N GLU A 122 -37.40 -21.61 38.07
CA GLU A 122 -38.06 -22.72 37.37
C GLU A 122 -38.74 -22.24 36.08
N ILE A 123 -39.45 -21.10 36.13
CA ILE A 123 -40.09 -20.48 34.95
C ILE A 123 -39.05 -20.09 33.90
N VAL A 124 -37.93 -19.48 34.29
CA VAL A 124 -36.85 -19.11 33.37
C VAL A 124 -36.24 -20.36 32.73
N ASN A 125 -36.03 -21.43 33.49
CA ASN A 125 -35.53 -22.69 32.95
C ASN A 125 -36.53 -23.35 31.98
N GLU A 126 -37.84 -23.24 32.24
CA GLU A 126 -38.89 -23.75 31.36
C GLU A 126 -39.01 -22.94 30.07
N GLN A 127 -38.84 -21.62 30.14
CA GLN A 127 -38.75 -20.75 28.96
C GLN A 127 -37.50 -21.02 28.13
N MET A 128 -36.35 -21.25 28.76
CA MET A 128 -35.12 -21.66 28.05
C MET A 128 -35.29 -22.99 27.30
N ARG A 129 -36.16 -23.89 27.78
CA ARG A 129 -36.46 -25.16 27.11
C ARG A 129 -37.46 -25.02 25.96
N THR A 130 -38.41 -24.10 26.06
CA THR A 130 -39.51 -23.95 25.09
C THR A 130 -39.21 -22.93 23.98
N ALA A 131 -38.35 -21.93 24.25
CA ALA A 131 -37.93 -20.94 23.28
C ALA A 131 -36.41 -20.70 23.38
N PRO A 132 -35.57 -21.45 22.64
CA PRO A 132 -34.15 -21.10 22.56
C PRO A 132 -34.01 -19.68 21.97
N PRO A 133 -33.09 -18.85 22.49
CA PRO A 133 -32.87 -17.52 21.94
C PRO A 133 -32.49 -17.66 20.47
N LEU A 134 -33.23 -16.99 19.58
CA LEU A 134 -32.88 -16.89 18.18
C LEU A 134 -31.49 -16.26 18.10
N ASN A 135 -30.50 -17.04 17.68
CA ASN A 135 -29.16 -16.56 17.43
C ASN A 135 -29.16 -15.72 16.14
N THR A 136 -29.72 -14.52 16.20
CA THR A 136 -29.50 -13.49 15.16
C THR A 136 -28.15 -12.83 15.45
N GLY A 137 -27.09 -13.58 15.24
CA GLY A 137 -25.74 -13.02 15.16
C GLY A 137 -25.68 -12.11 13.94
N ILE A 138 -25.94 -10.82 14.12
CA ILE A 138 -25.56 -9.81 13.13
C ILE A 138 -24.04 -9.75 13.18
N TYR A 139 -23.38 -10.48 12.28
CA TYR A 139 -21.97 -10.30 12.03
C TYR A 139 -21.81 -8.99 11.25
N ILE A 140 -21.31 -7.94 11.91
CA ILE A 140 -20.84 -6.74 11.23
C ILE A 140 -19.55 -7.14 10.52
N THR A 141 -19.67 -7.63 9.29
CA THR A 141 -18.51 -8.08 8.50
C THR A 141 -17.74 -6.90 7.90
N GLU A 142 -18.42 -5.80 7.58
CA GLU A 142 -17.84 -4.59 6.99
C GLU A 142 -18.65 -3.35 7.41
N ASP A 143 -17.97 -2.23 7.69
CA ASP A 143 -18.59 -0.94 8.01
C ASP A 143 -19.42 -0.45 6.79
N HIS A 144 -20.56 0.18 7.04
CA HIS A 144 -21.38 0.83 6.02
C HIS A 144 -20.55 1.84 5.21
N ARG A 145 -19.60 2.51 5.87
CA ARG A 145 -18.66 3.44 5.23
C ARG A 145 -17.77 2.76 4.20
N ASP A 146 -17.19 1.61 4.52
CA ASP A 146 -16.30 0.87 3.60
C ASP A 146 -17.04 0.27 2.41
N LYS A 147 -18.31 -0.12 2.61
CA LYS A 147 -19.20 -0.57 1.52
C LYS A 147 -19.51 0.57 0.56
N LEU A 148 -19.88 1.73 1.10
CA LEU A 148 -20.15 2.93 0.32
C LEU A 148 -18.90 3.42 -0.42
N HIS A 149 -17.71 3.30 0.20
CA HIS A 149 -16.43 3.68 -0.40
C HIS A 149 -16.17 2.86 -1.66
N ARG A 150 -16.21 1.53 -1.53
CA ARG A 150 -16.02 0.61 -2.66
C ARG A 150 -17.09 0.79 -3.72
N ALA A 151 -18.35 0.98 -3.32
CA ALA A 151 -19.44 1.22 -4.26
C ALA A 151 -19.21 2.47 -5.12
N MET A 152 -18.78 3.59 -4.51
CA MET A 152 -18.47 4.83 -5.22
C MET A 152 -17.22 4.70 -6.10
N VAL A 153 -16.13 4.10 -5.60
CA VAL A 153 -14.90 3.88 -6.37
C VAL A 153 -15.17 3.04 -7.61
N ASP A 154 -15.84 1.90 -7.44
CA ASP A 154 -16.15 1.00 -8.55
C ASP A 154 -17.18 1.62 -9.51
N GLY A 155 -18.14 2.40 -9.01
CA GLY A 155 -19.10 3.15 -9.84
C GLY A 155 -18.41 4.18 -10.74
N LEU A 156 -17.44 4.92 -10.20
CA LEU A 156 -16.61 5.88 -10.94
C LEU A 156 -15.73 5.20 -12.00
N LEU A 157 -15.13 4.06 -11.66
CA LEU A 157 -14.31 3.28 -12.60
C LEU A 157 -15.14 2.64 -13.72
N LEU A 158 -16.33 2.12 -13.40
CA LEU A 158 -17.28 1.60 -14.40
C LEU A 158 -17.79 2.70 -15.34
N ARG A 159 -17.95 3.93 -14.84
CA ARG A 159 -18.22 5.11 -15.70
C ARG A 159 -17.03 5.43 -16.59
N GLY A 160 -15.81 5.34 -16.06
CA GLY A 160 -14.56 5.50 -16.78
C GLY A 160 -14.22 4.40 -17.78
N GLY A 161 -15.12 3.42 -17.99
CA GLY A 161 -14.95 2.33 -18.94
C GLY A 161 -13.98 1.23 -18.49
N SER A 162 -13.62 1.17 -17.21
CA SER A 162 -12.86 0.05 -16.64
C SER A 162 -13.77 -1.18 -16.50
N SER A 163 -13.32 -2.34 -16.96
CA SER A 163 -13.97 -3.62 -16.66
C SER A 163 -13.47 -4.14 -15.31
N ILE A 164 -14.31 -4.11 -14.29
CA ILE A 164 -14.04 -4.69 -12.97
C ILE A 164 -14.67 -6.08 -12.93
N GLU A 165 -13.90 -7.11 -12.56
CA GLU A 165 -14.37 -8.50 -12.55
C GLU A 165 -15.47 -8.74 -11.50
N ASN A 166 -15.41 -8.05 -10.36
CA ASN A 166 -16.41 -8.11 -9.29
C ASN A 166 -16.72 -6.70 -8.75
N PRO A 167 -17.67 -5.96 -9.35
CA PRO A 167 -18.11 -4.68 -8.82
C PRO A 167 -18.77 -4.83 -7.45
N ALA A 168 -18.54 -3.88 -6.54
CA ALA A 168 -19.23 -3.84 -5.25
C ALA A 168 -20.76 -3.69 -5.38
N GLU A 169 -21.49 -4.18 -4.36
CA GLU A 169 -22.94 -4.04 -4.29
C GLU A 169 -23.30 -2.54 -4.22
N GLY A 170 -24.19 -2.08 -5.11
CA GLY A 170 -24.56 -0.66 -5.22
C GLY A 170 -23.71 0.20 -6.16
N SER A 171 -22.62 -0.32 -6.75
CA SER A 171 -21.77 0.46 -7.70
C SER A 171 -22.52 0.98 -8.93
N ASN A 172 -23.56 0.28 -9.37
CA ASN A 172 -24.39 0.71 -10.50
C ASN A 172 -25.18 1.99 -10.21
N ASN A 173 -25.51 2.27 -8.94
CA ASN A 173 -26.20 3.50 -8.55
C ASN A 173 -25.26 4.70 -8.73
N TYR A 174 -24.00 4.55 -8.34
CA TYR A 174 -22.97 5.58 -8.48
C TYR A 174 -22.39 5.71 -9.88
N ARG A 175 -22.77 4.83 -10.82
CA ARG A 175 -22.38 4.94 -12.23
C ARG A 175 -23.02 6.15 -12.92
N GLY A 176 -24.15 6.67 -12.43
CA GLY A 176 -24.87 7.82 -13.01
C GLY A 176 -24.84 9.12 -12.19
N THR A 177 -24.36 9.11 -10.95
CA THR A 177 -24.33 10.28 -10.03
C THR A 177 -23.24 11.29 -10.37
N SER A 178 -23.49 12.60 -10.30
CA SER A 178 -22.41 13.58 -10.52
C SER A 178 -21.36 13.55 -9.41
N LEU A 179 -20.11 13.95 -9.70
CA LEU A 179 -19.05 14.14 -8.69
C LEU A 179 -19.51 15.05 -7.56
N ARG A 180 -20.31 16.07 -7.89
CA ARG A 180 -20.92 16.96 -6.91
C ARG A 180 -21.85 16.19 -5.97
N GLU A 181 -22.77 15.38 -6.48
CA GLU A 181 -23.72 14.64 -5.64
C GLU A 181 -23.00 13.58 -4.78
N MET A 182 -21.99 12.91 -5.33
CA MET A 182 -21.14 11.99 -4.56
C MET A 182 -20.41 12.73 -3.43
N ALA A 183 -19.83 13.90 -3.72
CA ALA A 183 -19.19 14.72 -2.69
C ALA A 183 -20.17 15.20 -1.62
N ILE A 184 -21.40 15.58 -1.98
CA ILE A 184 -22.47 15.92 -1.04
C ILE A 184 -22.78 14.73 -0.12
N GLU A 185 -22.96 13.54 -0.67
CA GLU A 185 -23.26 12.33 0.10
C GLU A 185 -22.12 12.01 1.09
N CYS A 186 -20.87 12.08 0.63
CA CYS A 186 -19.69 11.89 1.47
C CYS A 186 -19.64 12.90 2.63
N MET A 187 -19.75 14.19 2.33
CA MET A 187 -19.69 15.24 3.35
C MET A 187 -20.89 15.22 4.29
N SER A 188 -22.08 14.86 3.82
CA SER A 188 -23.27 14.71 4.66
C SER A 188 -23.17 13.52 5.64
N ASN A 189 -22.47 12.46 5.23
CA ASN A 189 -22.17 11.31 6.08
C ASN A 189 -21.06 11.61 7.11
N GLU A 190 -20.10 12.47 6.76
CA GLU A 190 -19.08 12.96 7.68
C GLU A 190 -19.64 13.99 8.67
N ASN A 191 -20.50 14.88 8.19
CA ASN A 191 -20.92 16.07 8.90
C ASN A 191 -22.43 16.31 8.73
N SER A 192 -23.23 15.58 9.51
CA SER A 192 -24.70 15.58 9.39
C SER A 192 -25.38 16.89 9.81
N SER A 193 -24.63 17.85 10.36
CA SER A 193 -25.17 19.15 10.80
C SER A 193 -25.26 20.19 9.68
N VAL A 194 -24.59 19.96 8.54
CA VAL A 194 -24.54 20.94 7.44
C VAL A 194 -25.32 20.40 6.25
N ASP A 195 -26.27 21.20 5.76
CA ASP A 195 -26.97 20.88 4.53
C ASP A 195 -26.17 21.33 3.31
N TYR A 196 -25.39 20.39 2.76
CA TYR A 196 -24.59 20.60 1.56
C TYR A 196 -25.42 20.61 0.27
N ARG A 197 -26.66 20.10 0.27
CA ARG A 197 -27.53 20.03 -0.93
C ARG A 197 -28.06 21.39 -1.31
N HIS A 198 -28.44 22.19 -0.32
CA HIS A 198 -29.00 23.53 -0.53
C HIS A 198 -27.93 24.64 -0.49
N MET A 199 -26.66 24.28 -0.38
CA MET A 199 -25.55 25.22 -0.36
C MET A 199 -25.22 25.76 -1.76
N ASP A 200 -24.89 27.06 -1.83
CA ASP A 200 -24.38 27.67 -3.05
C ASP A 200 -23.09 26.97 -3.54
N THR A 201 -22.91 26.92 -4.85
CA THR A 201 -21.80 26.19 -5.50
C THR A 201 -20.43 26.73 -5.10
N GLU A 202 -20.29 28.03 -4.87
CA GLU A 202 -19.02 28.63 -4.39
C GLU A 202 -18.67 28.19 -2.97
N ARG A 203 -19.66 28.21 -2.07
CA ARG A 203 -19.48 27.79 -0.67
C ARG A 203 -19.22 26.29 -0.57
N PHE A 204 -19.94 25.50 -1.36
CA PHE A 204 -19.74 24.06 -1.45
C PHE A 204 -18.32 23.71 -1.91
N LEU A 205 -17.84 24.34 -2.97
CA LEU A 205 -16.49 24.11 -3.49
C LEU A 205 -15.40 24.54 -2.51
N SER A 206 -15.63 25.63 -1.78
CA SER A 206 -14.70 26.09 -0.74
C SER A 206 -14.64 25.11 0.44
N ALA A 207 -15.78 24.55 0.85
CA ALA A 207 -15.84 23.51 1.87
C ALA A 207 -15.13 22.23 1.41
N LEU A 208 -15.41 21.78 0.17
CA LEU A 208 -14.78 20.60 -0.41
C LEU A 208 -13.27 20.80 -0.58
N GLN A 209 -12.80 21.97 -0.99
CA GLN A 209 -11.36 22.26 -1.05
C GLN A 209 -10.70 22.13 0.32
N ARG A 210 -11.33 22.62 1.38
CA ARG A 210 -10.82 22.43 2.75
C ARG A 210 -10.79 20.95 3.13
N ASP A 211 -11.85 20.22 2.80
CA ASP A 211 -11.97 18.81 3.14
C ASP A 211 -11.02 17.92 2.29
N PHE A 212 -10.65 18.36 1.07
CA PHE A 212 -9.67 17.69 0.20
C PHE A 212 -8.30 17.50 0.85
N TYR A 213 -7.93 18.41 1.74
CA TYR A 213 -6.67 18.37 2.47
C TYR A 213 -6.79 17.63 3.80
N ASN A 214 -7.99 17.32 4.26
CA ASN A 214 -8.19 16.48 5.44
C ASN A 214 -7.92 15.01 5.06
N PRO A 215 -6.93 14.33 5.69
CA PRO A 215 -6.65 12.93 5.41
C PRO A 215 -7.81 12.00 5.79
N GLU A 216 -8.65 12.39 6.75
CA GLU A 216 -9.82 11.62 7.21
C GLU A 216 -11.06 11.84 6.31
N SER A 217 -11.00 12.75 5.34
CA SER A 217 -12.14 12.99 4.46
C SER A 217 -12.28 11.88 3.42
N PHE A 218 -13.51 11.44 3.26
CA PHE A 218 -13.91 10.26 2.52
C PHE A 218 -14.00 10.51 1.02
N PHE A 219 -14.55 11.65 0.58
CA PHE A 219 -14.63 11.99 -0.85
C PHE A 219 -13.25 12.06 -1.52
N PRO A 220 -12.25 12.73 -0.91
CA PRO A 220 -10.89 12.73 -1.43
C PRO A 220 -10.25 11.33 -1.44
N ALA A 221 -10.51 10.50 -0.42
CA ALA A 221 -10.01 9.12 -0.38
C ALA A 221 -10.55 8.28 -1.55
N ILE A 222 -11.82 8.44 -1.90
CA ILE A 222 -12.43 7.84 -3.09
C ILE A 222 -11.71 8.29 -4.36
N MET A 223 -11.48 9.60 -4.51
CA MET A 223 -10.79 10.13 -5.69
C MET A 223 -9.38 9.56 -5.83
N ASP A 224 -8.63 9.46 -4.73
CA ASP A 224 -7.30 8.87 -4.76
C ASP A 224 -7.32 7.38 -5.09
N GLU A 225 -8.28 6.61 -4.58
CA GLU A 225 -8.42 5.19 -4.92
C GLU A 225 -8.78 5.01 -6.39
N VAL A 226 -9.68 5.83 -6.94
CA VAL A 226 -10.03 5.84 -8.37
C VAL A 226 -8.81 6.19 -9.23
N VAL A 227 -8.05 7.21 -8.84
CA VAL A 227 -6.81 7.61 -9.53
C VAL A 227 -5.77 6.49 -9.46
N LYS A 228 -5.59 5.84 -8.31
CA LYS A 228 -4.64 4.72 -8.15
C LYS A 228 -5.05 3.50 -8.97
N LYS A 229 -6.33 3.08 -8.90
CA LYS A 229 -6.84 1.94 -9.69
C LYS A 229 -6.76 2.20 -11.20
N SER A 230 -7.11 3.40 -11.64
CA SER A 230 -6.99 3.77 -13.06
C SER A 230 -5.54 3.86 -13.51
N TYR A 231 -4.61 4.30 -12.66
CA TYR A 231 -3.17 4.24 -12.93
C TYR A 231 -2.69 2.79 -13.09
N VAL A 232 -3.02 1.89 -12.17
CA VAL A 232 -2.66 0.46 -12.25
C VAL A 232 -3.24 -0.20 -13.51
N GLU A 233 -4.47 0.13 -13.89
CA GLU A 233 -5.06 -0.33 -15.15
C GLU A 233 -4.27 0.17 -16.37
N GLY A 234 -3.85 1.44 -16.33
CA GLY A 234 -2.98 2.03 -17.35
C GLY A 234 -1.63 1.34 -17.45
N LEU A 235 -1.04 0.94 -16.32
CA LEU A 235 0.22 0.20 -16.29
C LEU A 235 0.08 -1.18 -16.96
N LYS A 236 -1.01 -1.90 -16.68
CA LYS A 236 -1.28 -3.20 -17.32
C LYS A 236 -1.49 -3.10 -18.83
N LYS A 237 -2.05 -1.99 -19.30
CA LYS A 237 -2.28 -1.71 -20.73
C LYS A 237 -1.04 -1.21 -21.46
N ALA A 238 -0.03 -0.71 -20.73
CA ALA A 238 1.20 -0.21 -21.33
C ALA A 238 2.01 -1.37 -21.92
N ASN A 239 2.24 -1.34 -23.23
CA ASN A 239 3.09 -2.32 -23.89
C ASN A 239 4.55 -1.86 -23.78
N VAL A 240 5.29 -2.43 -22.81
CA VAL A 240 6.73 -2.19 -22.64
C VAL A 240 7.51 -3.49 -22.71
N SER A 241 8.72 -3.41 -23.24
CA SER A 241 9.52 -4.59 -23.53
C SER A 241 10.66 -4.83 -22.54
N PHE A 242 11.13 -3.79 -21.84
CA PHE A 242 12.28 -3.88 -20.93
C PHE A 242 12.10 -4.90 -19.80
N ASP A 243 10.87 -5.12 -19.33
CA ASP A 243 10.54 -6.11 -18.28
C ASP A 243 10.93 -7.56 -18.69
N LYS A 244 11.03 -7.83 -20.00
CA LYS A 244 11.40 -9.16 -20.51
C LYS A 244 12.85 -9.51 -20.28
N PHE A 245 13.74 -8.50 -20.24
CA PHE A 245 15.19 -8.73 -20.27
C PHE A 245 16.00 -8.08 -19.15
N VAL A 246 15.41 -7.15 -18.40
CA VAL A 246 16.10 -6.44 -17.32
C VAL A 246 15.91 -7.17 -15.98
N ARG A 247 16.93 -7.15 -15.13
CA ARG A 247 16.82 -7.58 -13.73
C ARG A 247 16.22 -6.46 -12.88
N PHE A 248 15.40 -6.81 -11.91
CA PHE A 248 14.90 -5.84 -10.93
C PHE A 248 15.73 -5.87 -9.66
N GLY A 249 16.09 -4.69 -9.18
CA GLY A 249 16.71 -4.51 -7.88
C GLY A 249 16.01 -3.44 -7.06
N SER A 250 16.50 -3.29 -5.84
CA SER A 250 16.00 -2.29 -4.90
C SER A 250 17.17 -1.56 -4.27
N LEU A 251 17.03 -0.24 -4.14
CA LEU A 251 17.94 0.59 -3.38
C LEU A 251 17.18 1.29 -2.24
N PRO A 252 17.79 1.40 -1.04
CA PRO A 252 17.15 2.05 0.10
C PRO A 252 17.25 3.58 0.06
N ASN A 253 18.14 4.14 -0.77
CA ASN A 253 18.38 5.59 -0.84
C ASN A 253 18.95 6.03 -2.21
N PHE A 254 18.98 7.35 -2.42
CA PHE A 254 19.47 8.01 -3.66
C PHE A 254 21.00 8.17 -3.72
N LYS A 255 21.75 7.67 -2.72
CA LYS A 255 23.21 7.80 -2.76
C LYS A 255 23.76 6.84 -3.81
N LYS A 256 24.81 7.29 -4.50
CA LYS A 256 25.63 6.43 -5.34
C LYS A 256 26.09 5.23 -4.51
N THR A 257 25.57 4.07 -4.86
CA THR A 257 25.90 2.82 -4.20
C THR A 257 26.76 2.02 -5.16
N THR A 258 28.02 1.85 -4.79
CA THR A 258 28.91 0.89 -5.43
C THR A 258 28.40 -0.51 -5.11
N ASN A 259 28.09 -1.29 -6.14
CA ASN A 259 27.49 -2.61 -5.95
C ASN A 259 28.44 -3.54 -5.17
N HIS A 260 28.04 -4.05 -4.00
CA HIS A 260 28.80 -5.08 -3.27
C HIS A 260 28.50 -6.51 -3.77
N GLU A 261 27.74 -6.67 -4.86
CA GLU A 261 27.61 -7.98 -5.49
C GLU A 261 28.98 -8.37 -6.05
N TYR A 262 29.53 -9.46 -5.51
CA TYR A 262 30.65 -10.20 -6.09
C TYR A 262 30.29 -10.47 -7.56
N ILE A 263 30.92 -9.73 -8.45
CA ILE A 263 30.80 -9.85 -9.90
C ILE A 263 30.98 -11.32 -10.28
N MET A 264 30.39 -11.76 -11.41
CA MET A 264 30.41 -13.13 -11.98
C MET A 264 31.78 -13.85 -12.00
N SER A 265 32.87 -13.16 -11.66
CA SER A 265 34.12 -13.75 -11.20
C SER A 265 34.00 -14.37 -9.80
N LEU A 266 33.24 -15.46 -9.69
CA LEU A 266 33.48 -16.41 -8.61
C LEU A 266 34.75 -17.22 -8.95
N GLY A 267 35.89 -16.55 -8.82
CA GLY A 267 37.23 -17.08 -8.70
C GLY A 267 37.60 -18.35 -9.46
N GLY A 268 37.99 -18.20 -10.73
CA GLY A 268 38.85 -19.16 -11.42
C GLY A 268 38.36 -20.61 -11.48
N ARG A 269 39.20 -21.50 -11.99
CA ARG A 269 38.94 -22.93 -11.94
C ARG A 269 39.36 -23.44 -10.57
N LEU A 270 38.52 -24.24 -9.91
CA LEU A 270 38.94 -24.99 -8.73
C LEU A 270 40.16 -25.85 -9.08
N GLU A 271 41.27 -25.62 -8.39
CA GLU A 271 42.47 -26.43 -8.57
C GLU A 271 42.26 -27.81 -7.96
N ARG A 272 42.81 -28.85 -8.61
CA ARG A 272 42.75 -30.21 -8.07
C ARG A 272 43.60 -30.26 -6.81
N VAL A 273 42.95 -30.49 -5.67
CA VAL A 273 43.63 -30.70 -4.38
C VAL A 273 44.16 -32.16 -4.36
N PRO A 274 45.47 -32.39 -4.24
CA PRO A 274 46.00 -33.75 -4.02
C PRO A 274 45.60 -34.25 -2.62
N GLU A 275 45.63 -35.57 -2.38
CA GLU A 275 45.07 -36.20 -1.15
C GLU A 275 45.59 -35.62 0.19
N ASN A 276 46.74 -34.94 0.20
CA ASN A 276 47.28 -34.20 1.36
C ASN A 276 47.68 -32.75 1.03
N GLY A 277 47.07 -32.12 0.01
CA GLY A 277 47.38 -30.76 -0.39
C GLY A 277 46.57 -29.69 0.35
N GLU A 278 47.15 -28.51 0.55
CA GLU A 278 46.44 -27.34 1.06
C GLU A 278 45.55 -26.71 -0.03
N LEU A 279 44.36 -26.26 0.36
CA LEU A 279 43.50 -25.46 -0.52
C LEU A 279 44.10 -24.07 -0.69
N LYS A 280 44.44 -23.70 -1.93
CA LYS A 280 44.87 -22.32 -2.21
C LYS A 280 43.71 -21.36 -1.94
N ALA A 281 43.95 -20.40 -1.05
CA ALA A 281 42.99 -19.33 -0.79
C ALA A 281 42.83 -18.45 -2.04
N TYR A 282 41.58 -18.20 -2.43
CA TYR A 282 41.27 -17.26 -3.50
C TYR A 282 41.44 -15.83 -2.98
N VAL A 283 42.22 -15.01 -3.67
CA VAL A 283 42.32 -13.57 -3.41
C VAL A 283 41.38 -12.86 -4.38
N PRO A 284 40.27 -12.27 -3.90
CA PRO A 284 39.39 -11.49 -4.75
C PRO A 284 40.15 -10.29 -5.32
N GLN A 285 40.05 -10.08 -6.64
CA GLN A 285 40.60 -8.88 -7.28
C GLN A 285 39.66 -7.69 -7.08
N ASP A 286 40.23 -6.50 -6.89
CA ASP A 286 39.48 -5.25 -6.81
C ASP A 286 39.11 -4.81 -8.23
N VAL A 287 37.87 -5.09 -8.62
CA VAL A 287 37.32 -4.75 -9.94
C VAL A 287 36.40 -3.56 -9.78
N ALA A 288 36.50 -2.58 -10.68
CA ALA A 288 35.60 -1.45 -10.70
C ALA A 288 34.14 -1.95 -10.76
N MET A 289 33.32 -1.48 -9.81
CA MET A 289 31.94 -1.94 -9.66
C MET A 289 30.98 -0.94 -10.30
N PRO A 290 29.82 -1.41 -10.80
CA PRO A 290 28.80 -0.51 -11.31
C PRO A 290 28.31 0.43 -10.19
N GLU A 291 28.35 1.74 -10.49
CA GLU A 291 27.72 2.76 -9.67
C GLU A 291 26.21 2.76 -9.96
N ARG A 292 25.41 2.58 -8.91
CA ARG A 292 23.95 2.59 -9.01
C ARG A 292 23.40 3.82 -8.30
N GLN A 293 22.52 4.54 -8.96
CA GLN A 293 21.88 5.75 -8.44
C GLN A 293 20.43 5.79 -8.91
N LEU A 294 19.54 6.24 -8.02
CA LEU A 294 18.14 6.50 -8.34
C LEU A 294 17.97 7.97 -8.69
N ASP A 295 17.06 8.26 -9.62
CA ASP A 295 16.57 9.60 -9.91
C ASP A 295 15.03 9.63 -9.79
N THR A 296 14.48 10.81 -9.44
CA THR A 296 13.03 11.01 -9.30
C THR A 296 12.45 11.56 -10.60
N PHE A 297 11.46 10.85 -11.15
CA PHE A 297 10.71 11.29 -12.32
C PHE A 297 9.26 11.51 -11.93
N GLY A 298 8.72 12.69 -12.24
CA GLY A 298 7.35 13.00 -11.87
C GLY A 298 6.73 14.12 -12.66
N ARG A 299 5.40 14.19 -12.61
CA ARG A 299 4.58 15.24 -13.20
C ARG A 299 3.35 15.47 -12.34
N GLN A 300 2.85 16.70 -12.40
CA GLN A 300 1.65 17.14 -11.71
C GLN A 300 0.48 17.17 -12.69
N PHE A 301 -0.70 16.79 -12.22
CA PHE A 301 -1.94 17.04 -12.94
C PHE A 301 -2.98 17.70 -12.05
N THR A 302 -3.84 18.49 -12.69
CA THR A 302 -4.78 19.35 -11.97
C THR A 302 -6.18 19.21 -12.53
N MET A 303 -7.16 19.07 -11.65
CA MET A 303 -8.57 19.20 -12.00
C MET A 303 -9.01 20.63 -11.69
N SER A 304 -9.29 21.40 -12.74
CA SER A 304 -9.76 22.77 -12.59
C SER A 304 -11.14 22.80 -11.94
N ARG A 305 -11.48 23.92 -11.28
CA ARG A 305 -12.83 24.20 -10.78
C ARG A 305 -13.91 23.94 -11.84
N LYS A 306 -13.67 24.40 -13.08
CA LYS A 306 -14.61 24.23 -14.19
C LYS A 306 -14.84 22.75 -14.49
N ALA A 307 -13.76 21.96 -14.60
CA ALA A 307 -13.86 20.53 -14.85
C ALA A 307 -14.62 19.78 -13.74
N PHE A 308 -14.50 20.22 -12.48
CA PHE A 308 -15.29 19.64 -11.39
C PHE A 308 -16.78 20.02 -11.48
N ILE A 309 -17.10 21.27 -11.79
CA ILE A 309 -18.51 21.72 -11.94
C ILE A 309 -19.17 21.06 -13.16
N ASP A 310 -18.42 20.92 -14.26
CA ASP A 310 -18.86 20.30 -15.51
C ASP A 310 -18.87 18.75 -15.43
N ASP A 311 -18.56 18.16 -14.26
CA ASP A 311 -18.55 16.72 -14.00
C ASP A 311 -17.62 15.90 -14.94
N ASP A 312 -16.45 16.44 -15.27
CA ASP A 312 -15.47 15.79 -16.15
C ASP A 312 -14.70 14.67 -15.42
N ILE A 313 -15.39 13.56 -15.15
CA ILE A 313 -14.83 12.33 -14.57
C ILE A 313 -13.83 11.66 -15.52
N GLY A 314 -13.95 11.94 -16.82
CA GLY A 314 -12.99 11.49 -17.82
C GLY A 314 -11.57 11.93 -17.48
N LEU A 315 -11.43 13.10 -16.86
CA LEU A 315 -10.18 13.64 -16.36
C LEU A 315 -9.52 12.74 -15.29
N LEU A 316 -10.30 12.27 -14.31
CA LEU A 316 -9.82 11.44 -13.19
C LEU A 316 -9.49 10.00 -13.60
N THR A 317 -10.02 9.52 -14.72
CA THR A 317 -9.81 8.15 -15.20
C THR A 317 -8.83 8.08 -16.36
N THR A 318 -8.83 9.07 -17.25
CA THR A 318 -7.99 9.08 -18.46
C THR A 318 -6.60 9.62 -18.18
N MET A 319 -6.46 10.67 -17.37
CA MET A 319 -5.13 11.24 -17.12
C MET A 319 -4.23 10.30 -16.34
N PRO A 320 -4.66 9.64 -15.25
CA PRO A 320 -3.80 8.68 -14.56
C PRO A 320 -3.39 7.50 -15.45
N ARG A 321 -4.28 7.01 -16.33
CA ARG A 321 -3.93 5.99 -17.34
C ARG A 321 -2.85 6.49 -18.31
N ARG A 322 -2.95 7.74 -18.77
CA ARG A 322 -1.91 8.35 -19.61
C ARG A 322 -0.60 8.51 -18.85
N TYR A 323 -0.65 8.95 -17.59
CA TYR A 323 0.55 9.03 -16.73
C TYR A 323 1.20 7.67 -16.50
N ALA A 324 0.40 6.61 -16.34
CA ALA A 324 0.90 5.24 -16.27
C ALA A 324 1.66 4.84 -17.54
N ALA A 325 1.04 5.03 -18.70
CA ALA A 325 1.68 4.77 -20.00
C ALA A 325 2.96 5.61 -20.19
N MET A 326 2.94 6.89 -19.78
CA MET A 326 4.11 7.77 -19.84
C MET A 326 5.22 7.28 -18.92
N SER A 327 4.91 6.88 -17.67
CA SER A 327 5.92 6.39 -16.73
C SER A 327 6.62 5.13 -17.23
N MET A 328 5.85 4.17 -17.75
CA MET A 328 6.40 2.94 -18.34
C MET A 328 7.20 3.24 -19.61
N ARG A 329 6.73 4.16 -20.45
CA ARG A 329 7.47 4.61 -21.62
C ARG A 329 8.79 5.28 -21.24
N THR A 330 8.82 6.16 -20.23
CA THR A 330 10.06 6.80 -19.76
C THR A 330 11.07 5.79 -19.23
N GLN A 331 10.63 4.74 -18.52
CA GLN A 331 11.52 3.65 -18.11
C GLN A 331 12.09 2.89 -19.31
N ASN A 332 11.23 2.58 -20.29
CA ASN A 332 11.64 1.92 -21.53
C ASN A 332 12.65 2.79 -22.30
N GLU A 333 12.36 4.08 -22.45
CA GLU A 333 13.22 5.04 -23.11
C GLU A 333 14.58 5.15 -22.40
N ALA A 334 14.61 5.26 -21.07
CA ALA A 334 15.87 5.32 -20.30
C ALA A 334 16.74 4.06 -20.47
N VAL A 335 16.11 2.88 -20.52
CA VAL A 335 16.78 1.59 -20.80
C VAL A 335 17.42 1.59 -22.19
N TYR A 336 16.66 1.98 -23.21
CA TYR A 336 17.14 1.98 -24.59
C TYR A 336 18.16 3.08 -24.88
N ASP A 337 18.05 4.22 -24.19
CA ASP A 337 18.98 5.33 -24.31
C ASP A 337 20.41 4.91 -23.93
N ILE A 338 20.58 4.12 -22.87
CA ILE A 338 21.88 3.54 -22.46
C ILE A 338 22.46 2.65 -23.56
N LEU A 339 21.63 1.83 -24.22
CA LEU A 339 22.05 0.92 -25.28
C LEU A 339 22.43 1.66 -26.57
N LEU A 340 21.70 2.73 -26.91
CA LEU A 340 21.89 3.48 -28.15
C LEU A 340 23.07 4.46 -28.06
N ASN A 341 23.10 5.31 -27.03
CA ASN A 341 24.09 6.38 -26.88
C ASN A 341 25.51 5.88 -26.67
N ASN A 342 25.68 4.62 -26.25
CA ASN A 342 26.99 3.98 -26.08
C ASN A 342 27.95 4.78 -25.17
N ASN A 343 27.41 5.30 -24.08
CA ASN A 343 28.15 6.13 -23.14
C ASN A 343 29.29 5.35 -22.44
N LYS A 344 30.24 6.10 -21.87
CA LYS A 344 31.26 5.52 -20.97
C LYS A 344 30.59 5.02 -19.69
N ILE A 345 31.01 3.86 -19.22
CA ILE A 345 30.47 3.25 -18.00
C ILE A 345 31.45 3.45 -16.83
N PHE A 346 31.22 2.75 -15.70
CA PHE A 346 31.95 2.87 -14.44
C PHE A 346 33.45 2.58 -14.55
N ASP A 347 33.87 1.84 -15.58
CA ASP A 347 35.28 1.55 -15.87
C ASP A 347 35.95 2.62 -16.78
N GLY A 348 35.24 3.68 -17.15
CA GLY A 348 35.71 4.75 -18.03
C GLY A 348 35.78 4.37 -19.53
N LYS A 349 35.42 3.14 -19.91
CA LYS A 349 35.38 2.67 -21.31
C LYS A 349 33.95 2.76 -21.85
N THR A 350 33.81 2.93 -23.18
CA THR A 350 32.50 2.93 -23.85
C THR A 350 31.84 1.56 -23.78
N LEU A 351 30.50 1.54 -23.69
CA LEU A 351 29.73 0.31 -23.52
C LEU A 351 30.07 -0.75 -24.57
N PHE A 352 29.96 -0.37 -25.83
CA PHE A 352 30.27 -1.14 -27.02
C PHE A 352 31.56 -0.60 -27.65
N SER A 353 32.58 -1.46 -27.74
CA SER A 353 33.83 -1.14 -28.40
C SER A 353 34.56 -2.38 -28.88
N ALA A 354 35.40 -2.22 -29.90
CA ALA A 354 36.29 -3.28 -30.35
C ALA A 354 37.26 -3.73 -29.23
N ALA A 355 37.64 -2.82 -28.33
CA ALA A 355 38.48 -3.12 -27.18
C ALA A 355 37.83 -4.11 -26.19
N ARG A 356 36.50 -4.02 -26.03
CA ARG A 356 35.70 -4.97 -25.23
C ARG A 356 35.21 -6.19 -26.03
N LYS A 357 35.50 -6.26 -27.33
CA LYS A 357 35.09 -7.36 -28.22
C LYS A 357 33.58 -7.65 -28.17
N ASN A 358 32.77 -6.62 -27.96
CA ASN A 358 31.32 -6.72 -27.81
C ASN A 358 30.56 -5.92 -28.88
N THR A 359 31.22 -5.59 -29.99
CA THR A 359 30.59 -4.97 -31.16
C THR A 359 31.14 -5.55 -32.45
N LEU A 360 30.29 -5.71 -33.44
CA LEU A 360 30.71 -5.99 -34.82
C LEU A 360 31.32 -4.72 -35.44
N THR A 361 32.37 -4.90 -36.26
CA THR A 361 33.06 -3.79 -36.94
C THR A 361 32.22 -3.22 -38.09
N THR A 362 31.49 -4.07 -38.80
CA THR A 362 30.58 -3.70 -39.88
C THR A 362 29.14 -3.95 -39.44
N GLY A 363 28.29 -2.95 -39.68
CA GLY A 363 26.85 -3.08 -39.52
C GLY A 363 26.29 -4.02 -40.58
N THR A 364 25.57 -5.05 -40.16
CA THR A 364 24.92 -6.00 -41.07
C THR A 364 23.45 -6.14 -40.73
N ASP A 365 22.68 -6.54 -41.74
CA ASP A 365 21.34 -7.06 -41.52
C ASP A 365 21.40 -8.37 -40.70
N ILE A 366 20.25 -8.90 -40.31
CA ILE A 366 20.14 -10.13 -39.53
C ILE A 366 20.44 -11.32 -40.45
N THR A 367 21.69 -11.81 -40.37
CA THR A 367 22.18 -12.97 -41.13
C THR A 367 22.73 -14.03 -40.18
N LEU A 368 22.76 -15.28 -40.66
CA LEU A 368 23.29 -16.41 -39.88
C LEU A 368 24.76 -16.22 -39.49
N GLU A 369 25.58 -15.67 -40.40
CA GLU A 369 26.99 -15.36 -40.12
C GLU A 369 27.14 -14.29 -39.03
N ALA A 370 26.28 -13.26 -39.03
CA ALA A 370 26.30 -12.22 -38.01
C ALA A 370 25.91 -12.79 -36.63
N ILE A 371 24.88 -13.64 -36.59
CA ILE A 371 24.43 -14.35 -35.38
C ILE A 371 25.56 -15.23 -34.84
N GLN A 372 26.21 -16.03 -35.69
CA GLN A 372 27.34 -16.88 -35.28
C GLN A 372 28.51 -16.07 -34.70
N LYS A 373 28.87 -14.96 -35.36
CA LYS A 373 29.92 -14.06 -34.86
C LYS A 373 29.55 -13.47 -33.50
N MET A 374 28.30 -13.07 -33.29
CA MET A 374 27.82 -12.52 -32.01
C MET A 374 27.82 -13.57 -30.90
N ILE A 375 27.38 -14.81 -31.17
CA ILE A 375 27.46 -15.92 -30.22
C ILE A 375 28.91 -16.19 -29.82
N LEU A 376 29.83 -16.21 -30.79
CA LEU A 376 31.26 -16.39 -30.51
C LEU A 376 31.84 -15.21 -29.71
N MET A 377 31.44 -13.97 -30.00
CA MET A 377 31.89 -12.81 -29.25
C MET A 377 31.49 -12.90 -27.77
N ILE A 378 30.24 -13.27 -27.47
CA ILE A 378 29.76 -13.44 -26.09
C ILE A 378 30.43 -14.64 -25.41
N GLY A 379 30.51 -15.79 -26.08
CA GLY A 379 31.11 -17.00 -25.52
C GLY A 379 32.62 -16.89 -25.26
N LEU A 380 33.33 -16.03 -25.99
CA LEU A 380 34.76 -15.75 -25.81
C LEU A 380 35.05 -14.61 -24.83
N GLN A 381 34.02 -14.02 -24.21
CA GLN A 381 34.22 -13.00 -23.20
C GLN A 381 34.97 -13.57 -22.00
N LYS A 382 35.87 -12.74 -21.48
CA LYS A 382 36.66 -13.02 -20.30
C LYS A 382 36.38 -11.96 -19.27
N ASP A 383 36.34 -12.39 -18.03
CA ASP A 383 36.31 -11.52 -16.88
C ASP A 383 37.61 -10.71 -16.73
N ALA A 384 37.60 -9.68 -15.88
CA ALA A 384 38.76 -8.90 -15.49
C ALA A 384 39.94 -9.78 -14.99
N ALA A 385 39.65 -10.91 -14.33
CA ALA A 385 40.65 -11.88 -13.89
C ALA A 385 41.17 -12.81 -15.01
N GLY A 386 40.69 -12.66 -16.24
CA GLY A 386 41.10 -13.46 -17.42
C GLY A 386 40.42 -14.83 -17.53
N ASN A 387 39.49 -15.15 -16.62
CA ASN A 387 38.69 -16.37 -16.66
C ASN A 387 37.57 -16.25 -17.70
N GLN A 388 37.22 -17.35 -18.35
CA GLN A 388 36.09 -17.37 -19.29
C GLN A 388 34.78 -17.37 -18.51
N LEU A 389 33.86 -16.47 -18.86
CA LEU A 389 32.57 -16.30 -18.16
C LEU A 389 31.52 -17.37 -18.54
N ALA A 390 31.82 -18.21 -19.56
CA ALA A 390 30.94 -19.28 -20.05
C ALA A 390 29.49 -18.82 -20.34
N LEU A 391 29.34 -17.59 -20.83
CA LEU A 391 28.06 -16.98 -21.17
C LEU A 391 27.47 -17.62 -22.43
N VAL A 392 26.19 -17.96 -22.37
CA VAL A 392 25.43 -18.47 -23.52
C VAL A 392 24.33 -17.46 -23.82
N PRO A 393 24.33 -16.80 -25.00
CA PRO A 393 23.29 -15.85 -25.34
C PRO A 393 21.95 -16.55 -25.55
N ASP A 394 20.89 -15.93 -25.07
CA ASP A 394 19.50 -16.40 -25.16
C ASP A 394 18.52 -15.25 -25.50
N LEU A 395 19.01 -14.02 -25.69
CA LEU A 395 18.20 -12.84 -25.91
C LEU A 395 18.58 -12.12 -27.21
N PHE A 396 17.56 -11.77 -28.00
CA PHE A 396 17.65 -10.81 -29.10
C PHE A 396 16.84 -9.56 -28.78
N ILE A 397 17.45 -8.38 -28.98
CA ILE A 397 16.79 -7.08 -28.89
C ILE A 397 16.88 -6.43 -30.26
N VAL A 398 15.74 -6.22 -30.91
CA VAL A 398 15.67 -5.91 -32.33
C VAL A 398 14.65 -4.79 -32.58
N PRO A 399 14.92 -3.86 -33.51
CA PRO A 399 13.95 -2.85 -33.90
C PRO A 399 12.71 -3.45 -34.56
N LEU A 400 11.60 -2.74 -34.49
CA LEU A 400 10.35 -3.13 -35.12
C LEU A 400 10.55 -3.35 -36.63
N GLY A 401 10.07 -4.49 -37.13
CA GLY A 401 10.18 -4.91 -38.54
C GLY A 401 11.30 -5.91 -38.83
N LEU A 402 12.41 -5.88 -38.07
CA LEU A 402 13.49 -6.87 -38.24
C LEU A 402 13.23 -8.19 -37.49
N GLY A 403 12.34 -8.21 -36.50
CA GLY A 403 12.08 -9.43 -35.75
C GLY A 403 11.34 -10.52 -36.55
N VAL A 404 10.65 -10.17 -37.65
CA VAL A 404 10.18 -11.18 -38.63
C VAL A 404 11.37 -11.95 -39.22
N LYS A 405 12.48 -11.28 -39.55
CA LYS A 405 13.70 -11.93 -40.06
C LYS A 405 14.36 -12.83 -39.01
N VAL A 406 14.35 -12.42 -37.73
CA VAL A 406 14.83 -13.28 -36.65
C VAL A 406 13.95 -14.52 -36.53
N ASN A 407 12.64 -14.35 -36.53
CA ASN A 407 11.70 -15.45 -36.38
C ASN A 407 11.75 -16.42 -37.58
N THR A 408 11.96 -15.94 -38.80
CA THR A 408 12.17 -16.84 -39.95
C THR A 408 13.45 -17.65 -39.80
N ILE A 409 14.54 -17.05 -39.32
CA ILE A 409 15.80 -17.77 -39.07
C ILE A 409 15.66 -18.76 -37.91
N LEU A 410 14.94 -18.45 -36.83
CA LEU A 410 14.83 -19.34 -35.66
C LEU A 410 13.80 -20.47 -35.84
N ARG A 411 12.72 -20.21 -36.58
CA ARG A 411 11.57 -21.12 -36.68
C ARG A 411 11.47 -21.86 -38.02
N SER A 412 12.27 -21.50 -39.03
CA SER A 412 12.31 -22.26 -40.28
C SER A 412 13.07 -23.57 -40.11
N GLN A 413 12.54 -24.67 -40.66
CA GLN A 413 13.22 -25.97 -40.67
C GLN A 413 14.41 -26.00 -41.63
N THR A 414 14.32 -25.23 -42.72
CA THR A 414 15.33 -25.18 -43.78
C THR A 414 15.82 -23.75 -43.99
N ILE A 415 17.09 -23.62 -44.35
CA ILE A 415 17.74 -22.35 -44.70
C ILE A 415 18.25 -22.40 -46.14
N ASN A 416 18.24 -21.23 -46.79
CA ASN A 416 18.87 -21.05 -48.08
C ASN A 416 20.36 -20.72 -47.86
N THR A 417 21.23 -21.65 -48.21
CA THR A 417 22.67 -21.41 -48.35
C THR A 417 23.02 -21.23 -49.82
N THR A 418 24.16 -20.61 -50.13
CA THR A 418 24.62 -20.34 -51.50
C THR A 418 24.66 -21.60 -52.37
N ASP A 419 24.92 -22.76 -51.76
CA ASP A 419 25.06 -24.05 -52.44
C ASP A 419 23.82 -24.97 -52.31
N ASN A 420 22.94 -24.72 -51.34
CA ASN A 420 21.78 -25.57 -51.07
C ASN A 420 20.61 -24.76 -50.50
N THR A 421 19.47 -24.78 -51.20
CA THR A 421 18.22 -24.11 -50.84
C THR A 421 17.40 -24.85 -49.77
N GLN A 422 17.80 -26.06 -49.38
CA GLN A 422 17.15 -26.88 -48.36
C GLN A 422 18.12 -27.35 -47.26
N ALA A 423 19.15 -26.57 -46.96
CA ALA A 423 20.07 -26.93 -45.89
C ALA A 423 19.32 -26.95 -44.54
N ALA A 424 19.63 -27.94 -43.69
CA ALA A 424 19.04 -28.07 -42.37
C ALA A 424 19.45 -26.88 -41.50
N ASN A 425 18.48 -26.27 -40.80
CA ASN A 425 18.75 -25.13 -39.96
C ASN A 425 19.32 -25.55 -38.59
N PRO A 426 20.56 -25.16 -38.23
CA PRO A 426 21.16 -25.51 -36.94
C PRO A 426 20.50 -24.80 -35.74
N TYR A 427 19.75 -23.72 -35.97
CA TYR A 427 19.08 -22.94 -34.92
C TYR A 427 17.60 -23.26 -34.77
N TYR A 428 17.08 -24.24 -35.54
CA TYR A 428 15.69 -24.63 -35.46
C TYR A 428 15.34 -25.14 -34.06
N GLY A 429 14.41 -24.47 -33.39
CA GLY A 429 13.97 -24.82 -32.05
C GLY A 429 14.92 -24.38 -30.93
N ALA A 430 15.89 -23.52 -31.21
CA ALA A 430 16.69 -22.89 -30.16
C ALA A 430 15.85 -21.92 -29.33
N ASN A 431 15.99 -21.98 -28.00
CA ASN A 431 15.22 -21.18 -27.05
C ASN A 431 15.78 -19.75 -26.93
N PHE A 432 15.59 -18.93 -27.95
CA PHE A 432 15.90 -17.51 -27.89
C PHE A 432 14.64 -16.67 -27.60
N THR A 433 14.76 -15.74 -26.67
CA THR A 433 13.77 -14.70 -26.41
C THR A 433 13.98 -13.55 -27.40
N VAL A 434 13.01 -13.31 -28.28
CA VAL A 434 13.04 -12.20 -29.24
C VAL A 434 12.20 -11.05 -28.70
N VAL A 435 12.85 -9.90 -28.49
CA VAL A 435 12.22 -8.68 -28.02
C VAL A 435 12.25 -7.63 -29.13
N GLU A 436 11.08 -7.38 -29.70
CA GLU A 436 10.86 -6.30 -30.67
C GLU A 436 10.30 -5.08 -29.96
N ASP A 437 10.90 -3.90 -30.16
CA ASP A 437 10.41 -2.64 -29.62
C ASP A 437 10.43 -1.51 -30.65
N VAL A 438 9.44 -0.64 -30.55
CA VAL A 438 9.23 0.55 -31.39
C VAL A 438 10.15 1.71 -30.96
N THR A 439 10.53 1.78 -29.68
CA THR A 439 11.39 2.84 -29.14
C THR A 439 12.75 2.90 -29.83
N LEU A 440 13.32 1.75 -30.19
CA LEU A 440 14.55 1.69 -30.97
C LEU A 440 14.42 2.39 -32.33
N ASN A 441 13.28 2.26 -33.00
CA ASN A 441 13.01 2.93 -34.26
C ASN A 441 12.75 4.43 -34.08
N GLY A 442 12.08 4.81 -32.98
CA GLY A 442 11.72 6.20 -32.71
C GLY A 442 12.86 7.07 -32.16
N MET A 443 13.88 6.47 -31.54
CA MET A 443 15.03 7.19 -30.96
C MET A 443 16.17 7.42 -31.94
N VAL A 444 16.29 6.58 -32.97
CA VAL A 444 17.34 6.72 -33.98
C VAL A 444 16.86 7.69 -35.06
N GLU A 445 17.72 8.63 -35.47
CA GLU A 445 17.39 9.60 -36.52
C GLU A 445 17.00 8.88 -37.83
N GLU A 446 15.99 9.42 -38.51
CA GLU A 446 15.48 8.88 -39.76
C GLU A 446 16.60 8.74 -40.81
N GLY A 447 16.73 7.56 -41.41
CA GLY A 447 17.80 7.27 -42.37
C GLY A 447 19.15 6.88 -41.76
N SER A 448 19.26 6.75 -40.44
CA SER A 448 20.43 6.16 -39.77
C SER A 448 20.32 4.64 -39.65
N ALA A 449 21.46 3.96 -39.52
CA ALA A 449 21.48 2.52 -39.29
C ALA A 449 20.98 2.23 -37.86
N ILE A 450 19.97 1.37 -37.75
CA ILE A 450 19.40 1.04 -36.45
C ILE A 450 20.12 -0.20 -35.90
N PRO A 451 20.82 -0.08 -34.75
CA PRO A 451 21.53 -1.20 -34.18
C PRO A 451 20.57 -2.25 -33.63
N TRP A 452 21.03 -3.50 -33.61
CA TRP A 452 20.36 -4.59 -32.93
C TRP A 452 21.36 -5.31 -32.01
N PHE A 453 20.85 -6.00 -31.00
CA PHE A 453 21.65 -6.53 -29.90
C PHE A 453 21.35 -8.01 -29.65
N MET A 454 22.35 -8.71 -29.16
CA MET A 454 22.23 -10.05 -28.61
C MET A 454 22.88 -10.06 -27.23
N GLY A 455 22.28 -10.75 -26.27
CA GLY A 455 22.83 -10.84 -24.93
C GLY A 455 22.34 -12.05 -24.15
N VAL A 456 22.68 -12.07 -22.87
CA VAL A 456 22.16 -13.02 -21.88
C VAL A 456 21.06 -12.35 -21.07
N ASN A 457 19.91 -12.99 -21.01
CA ASN A 457 18.71 -12.48 -20.40
C ASN A 457 18.90 -12.21 -18.90
N ARG A 458 18.48 -11.02 -18.44
CA ARG A 458 18.53 -10.58 -17.03
C ARG A 458 19.92 -10.49 -16.38
N GLU A 459 21.01 -10.63 -17.12
CA GLU A 459 22.36 -10.53 -16.56
C GLU A 459 23.01 -9.16 -16.79
N PHE A 460 22.82 -8.56 -17.97
CA PHE A 460 23.62 -7.37 -18.34
C PHE A 460 23.13 -6.06 -17.71
N MET A 461 21.84 -5.93 -17.38
CA MET A 461 21.26 -4.66 -16.93
C MET A 461 20.24 -4.85 -15.82
N GLN A 462 20.19 -3.85 -14.93
CA GLN A 462 19.28 -3.80 -13.81
C GLN A 462 18.55 -2.46 -13.75
N VAL A 463 17.25 -2.51 -13.44
CA VAL A 463 16.46 -1.35 -13.03
C VAL A 463 16.25 -1.46 -11.53
N ASP A 464 16.75 -0.47 -10.81
CA ASP A 464 16.57 -0.33 -9.37
C ASP A 464 15.40 0.59 -9.07
N TYR A 465 14.59 0.20 -8.08
CA TYR A 465 13.50 1.03 -7.55
C TYR A 465 13.74 1.37 -6.08
N LEU A 466 13.29 2.54 -5.64
CA LEU A 466 13.35 2.93 -4.23
C LEU A 466 12.51 1.95 -3.39
N ASN A 467 13.14 1.25 -2.45
CA ASN A 467 12.50 0.24 -1.59
C ASN A 467 11.68 -0.83 -2.35
N GLY A 468 11.98 -1.05 -3.63
CA GLY A 468 11.28 -2.03 -4.46
C GLY A 468 9.89 -1.56 -4.92
N GLN A 469 9.56 -0.29 -4.75
CA GLN A 469 8.29 0.27 -5.16
C GLN A 469 8.29 0.53 -6.68
N ARG A 470 7.65 -0.37 -7.43
CA ARG A 470 7.54 -0.28 -8.90
C ARG A 470 6.43 0.65 -9.38
N GLU A 471 5.44 0.90 -8.52
CA GLU A 471 4.31 1.78 -8.82
C GLU A 471 4.63 3.22 -8.42
N ALA A 472 4.22 4.19 -9.24
CA ALA A 472 4.37 5.59 -8.89
C ALA A 472 3.58 5.94 -7.62
N THR A 473 4.16 6.79 -6.80
CA THR A 473 3.47 7.41 -5.68
C THR A 473 2.61 8.54 -6.21
N ILE A 474 1.33 8.50 -5.86
CA ILE A 474 0.37 9.57 -6.17
C ILE A 474 0.05 10.26 -4.85
N ARG A 475 0.28 11.56 -4.77
CA ARG A 475 -0.06 12.37 -3.60
C ARG A 475 -0.86 13.59 -3.99
N ARG A 476 -1.73 14.05 -3.10
CA ARG A 476 -2.36 15.37 -3.21
C ARG A 476 -1.32 16.45 -2.89
N SER A 477 -1.40 17.57 -3.59
CA SER A 477 -0.46 18.68 -3.40
C SER A 477 -1.22 20.01 -3.26
N GLU A 478 -0.73 20.89 -2.39
CA GLU A 478 -1.26 22.24 -2.23
C GLU A 478 -0.40 23.22 -3.01
N LYS A 479 -1.00 23.87 -4.01
CA LYS A 479 -0.39 25.03 -4.65
C LYS A 479 -1.18 26.29 -4.26
N PRO A 480 -0.58 27.23 -3.51
CA PRO A 480 -1.22 28.48 -3.17
C PRO A 480 -1.67 29.24 -4.43
N GLY A 481 -2.92 29.73 -4.42
CA GLY A 481 -3.47 30.57 -5.50
C GLY A 481 -4.08 29.83 -6.69
N THR A 482 -4.08 28.50 -6.73
CA THR A 482 -4.78 27.73 -7.78
C THR A 482 -6.14 27.23 -7.31
N LEU A 483 -7.18 27.53 -8.10
CA LEU A 483 -8.54 27.05 -7.87
C LEU A 483 -8.73 25.67 -8.55
N GLY A 484 -8.46 24.60 -7.81
CA GLY A 484 -8.62 23.23 -8.31
C GLY A 484 -7.97 22.18 -7.41
N PHE A 485 -8.18 20.91 -7.76
CA PHE A 485 -7.54 19.77 -7.11
C PHE A 485 -6.27 19.40 -7.83
N ILE A 486 -5.23 19.03 -7.08
CA ILE A 486 -3.90 18.80 -7.61
C ILE A 486 -3.38 17.46 -7.10
N TRP A 487 -2.84 16.68 -8.04
CA TRP A 487 -2.12 15.45 -7.75
C TRP A 487 -0.70 15.51 -8.33
N ASP A 488 0.28 15.15 -7.52
CA ASP A 488 1.64 14.88 -7.95
C ASP A 488 1.79 13.36 -8.15
N VAL A 489 2.24 12.95 -9.33
CA VAL A 489 2.60 11.57 -9.65
C VAL A 489 4.10 11.51 -9.85
N TYR A 490 4.81 10.74 -9.01
CA TYR A 490 6.26 10.59 -9.11
C TYR A 490 6.67 9.15 -8.83
N PHE A 491 7.78 8.75 -9.42
CA PHE A 491 8.39 7.43 -9.26
C PHE A 491 9.90 7.56 -9.28
N ASP A 492 10.55 6.73 -8.48
CA ASP A 492 11.99 6.75 -8.28
C ASP A 492 12.59 5.48 -8.89
N PHE A 493 13.37 5.65 -9.95
CA PHE A 493 14.05 4.53 -10.58
C PHE A 493 15.44 4.93 -11.05
N GLY A 494 16.31 3.93 -11.15
CA GLY A 494 17.65 4.05 -11.71
C GLY A 494 17.91 2.90 -12.65
N VAL A 495 18.54 3.18 -13.80
CA VAL A 495 18.97 2.13 -14.73
C VAL A 495 20.47 2.03 -14.65
N SER A 496 20.98 0.82 -14.46
CA SER A 496 22.41 0.57 -14.32
C SER A 496 22.82 -0.67 -15.09
N MET A 497 23.95 -0.57 -15.78
CA MET A 497 24.54 -1.68 -16.52
C MET A 497 25.51 -2.42 -15.59
N LEU A 498 25.30 -3.73 -15.40
CA LEU A 498 26.07 -4.58 -14.50
C LEU A 498 27.23 -5.27 -15.22
N HIS A 499 26.91 -6.06 -16.25
CA HIS A 499 27.85 -6.92 -16.96
C HIS A 499 27.89 -6.56 -18.46
N PRO A 500 28.86 -5.72 -18.89
CA PRO A 500 28.96 -5.33 -20.29
C PRO A 500 29.39 -6.48 -21.20
N GLU A 501 29.94 -7.54 -20.62
CA GLU A 501 30.35 -8.75 -21.34
C GLU A 501 29.13 -9.57 -21.80
N ALA A 502 28.01 -9.47 -21.09
CA ALA A 502 26.80 -10.24 -21.36
C ALA A 502 25.93 -9.68 -22.50
N ILE A 503 26.40 -8.64 -23.21
CA ILE A 503 25.70 -8.04 -24.35
C ILE A 503 26.66 -7.69 -25.48
N CYS A 504 26.22 -7.88 -26.72
CA CYS A 504 26.93 -7.43 -27.90
C CYS A 504 26.04 -6.66 -28.87
N ARG A 505 26.65 -5.72 -29.60
CA ARG A 505 25.98 -4.81 -30.53
C ARG A 505 26.35 -5.12 -31.98
N ASN A 506 25.35 -5.15 -32.84
CA ASN A 506 25.53 -4.96 -34.28
C ASN A 506 25.11 -3.53 -34.63
N PRO A 507 25.96 -2.71 -35.29
CA PRO A 507 25.57 -1.37 -35.76
C PRO A 507 24.36 -1.36 -36.70
N GLY A 508 24.02 -2.51 -37.29
CA GLY A 508 22.81 -2.71 -38.09
C GLY A 508 22.88 -2.07 -39.47
N VAL A 509 21.72 -1.97 -40.11
CA VAL A 509 21.54 -1.37 -41.43
C VAL A 509 20.46 -0.30 -41.37
N LYS A 510 20.43 0.58 -42.38
CA LYS A 510 19.36 1.57 -42.54
C LYS A 510 18.08 0.85 -42.90
N ILE A 511 16.99 1.11 -42.16
CA ILE A 511 15.67 0.59 -42.47
C ILE A 511 14.93 1.68 -43.26
N THR A 512 14.62 1.40 -44.53
CA THR A 512 13.75 2.25 -45.35
C THR A 512 12.33 1.70 -45.30
N VAL A 513 11.33 2.58 -45.14
CA VAL A 513 9.90 2.23 -45.15
C VAL A 513 9.31 2.33 -46.58
N GLU A 514 10.13 2.76 -47.54
CA GLU A 514 9.76 2.99 -48.95
C GLU A 514 9.96 1.77 -49.86
#